data_AF-R7VFT7-F1
#
_entry.id   AF-R7VFT7-F1
#
_cell.length_a   1.000
_cell.length_b   1.000
_cell.length_c   1.000
_cell.angle_alpha   90.00
_cell.angle_beta   90.00
_cell.angle_gamma   90.00
#
_symmetry.space_group_name_H-M   'P 1'
#
loop_
_entity.id
_entity.type
_entity.pdbx_description
1 polymer ?
#
loop_
_entity_poly.entity_id
_entity_poly.type
_entity_poly.pdbx_seq_one_letter_code
_entity_poly.pdbx_strand_id
1 'polypeptide(L)' 'QGLWHIPIEDIDRSGSFATHLFRALCLLLEVLRSAHEPSMLLHLHQQMLRTPDQGKKYIRDLDRTFVAKRAFSYCLEAIE' A
#
# COMPACT_ATOMS: atom_id res chain seq x y z
N GLN A 1 15.98 28.57 -28.75
CA GLN A 1 16.44 27.65 -27.70
C GLN A 1 15.26 26.79 -27.29
N GLY A 2 15.26 25.51 -27.67
CA GLY A 2 14.16 24.59 -27.36
C GLY A 2 14.64 23.58 -26.32
N LEU A 3 14.19 23.74 -25.08
CA LEU A 3 14.38 22.71 -24.06
C LEU A 3 13.32 21.63 -24.31
N TRP A 4 13.74 20.44 -24.73
CA TRP A 4 12.89 19.26 -24.70
C TRP A 4 12.68 18.87 -23.23
N HIS A 5 11.54 19.22 -22.67
CA HIS A 5 11.11 18.72 -21.37
C HIS A 5 10.43 17.37 -21.57
N ILE A 6 11.00 16.32 -20.96
CA ILE A 6 10.31 15.04 -20.82
C ILE A 6 9.18 15.26 -19.80
N PRO A 7 7.91 14.98 -20.15
CA PRO A 7 6.79 15.08 -19.21
C PRO A 7 7.11 14.30 -17.94
N ILE A 8 6.77 14.85 -16.76
CA ILE A 8 7.18 14.24 -15.48
C ILE A 8 6.60 12.84 -15.29
N GLU A 9 5.50 12.57 -15.99
CA GLU A 9 4.80 11.30 -16.13
C GLU A 9 5.53 10.27 -17.01
N ASP A 10 6.44 10.71 -17.89
CA ASP A 10 7.28 9.87 -18.75
C ASP A 10 8.67 9.59 -18.14
N ILE A 11 8.99 10.15 -16.97
CA ILE A 11 10.26 9.90 -16.28
C ILE A 11 10.09 8.69 -15.36
N ASP A 12 10.52 7.51 -15.82
CA ASP A 12 10.66 6.31 -14.98
C ASP A 12 11.78 6.52 -13.94
N ARG A 13 11.42 7.04 -12.76
CA ARG A 13 12.33 7.17 -11.63
C ARG A 13 12.34 5.86 -10.84
N SER A 14 13.52 5.26 -10.70
CA SER A 14 13.77 4.20 -9.72
C SER A 14 13.38 4.68 -8.32
N GLY A 15 12.38 4.04 -7.71
CA GLY A 15 11.79 4.49 -6.43
C GLY A 15 10.52 5.35 -6.58
N SER A 16 9.59 4.94 -7.45
CA SER A 16 8.30 5.61 -7.61
C SER A 16 7.53 5.73 -6.27
N PHE A 17 6.67 6.74 -6.16
CA PHE A 17 5.79 6.95 -5.00
C PHE A 17 5.07 5.66 -4.55
N ALA A 18 4.57 4.87 -5.51
CA ALA A 18 3.93 3.58 -5.23
C ALA A 18 4.85 2.58 -4.52
N THR A 19 6.14 2.56 -4.88
CA THR A 19 7.15 1.69 -4.25
C THR A 19 7.40 2.09 -2.79
N HIS A 20 7.53 3.39 -2.51
CA HIS A 20 7.69 3.89 -1.15
C HIS A 20 6.44 3.64 -0.30
N LEU A 21 5.26 3.88 -0.87
CA LEU A 21 4.00 3.64 -0.18
C LEU A 21 3.79 2.16 0.15
N PHE A 22 4.14 1.25 -0.77
CA PHE A 22 4.12 -0.19 -0.48
C PHE A 22 5.03 -0.55 0.70
N ARG A 23 6.27 -0.05 0.72
CA ARG A 23 7.20 -0.29 1.84
C ARG A 23 6.67 0.27 3.17
N ALA A 24 6.05 1.45 3.14
CA ALA A 24 5.42 2.05 4.31
C ALA A 24 4.25 1.20 4.83
N LEU A 25 3.43 0.64 3.95
CA LEU A 25 2.34 -0.28 4.32
C LEU A 25 2.86 -1.59 4.90
N CYS A 26 3.94 -2.15 4.35
CA CYS A 26 4.60 -3.33 4.94
C CYS A 26 5.13 -3.05 6.35
N LEU A 27 5.76 -1.89 6.56
CA LEU A 27 6.20 -1.48 7.90
C LEU A 27 5.01 -1.33 8.86
N LEU A 28 3.92 -0.70 8.41
CA LEU A 28 2.70 -0.57 9.19
C LEU A 28 2.13 -1.93 9.61
N LEU A 29 2.11 -2.92 8.70
CA LEU A 29 1.67 -4.28 9.01
C LEU A 29 2.47 -4.90 10.17
N GLU A 30 3.80 -4.79 10.13
CA GLU A 30 4.67 -5.35 11.18
C GLU A 30 4.51 -4.60 12.51
N VAL A 31 4.33 -3.28 12.48
CA VAL A 31 4.03 -2.48 13.69
C VAL A 31 2.68 -2.90 14.29
N LEU A 32 1.62 -2.99 13.48
CA LEU A 32 0.29 -3.38 13.98
C LEU A 32 0.26 -4.82 14.51
N ARG A 33 1.00 -5.73 13.87
CA ARG A 33 1.17 -7.11 14.35
C ARG A 33 1.89 -7.15 15.70
N SER A 34 3.02 -6.46 15.82
CA SER A 34 3.80 -6.43 17.06
C SER A 34 3.09 -5.70 18.21
N ALA A 35 2.28 -4.70 17.90
CA ALA A 35 1.42 -4.00 18.87
C ALA A 35 0.16 -4.79 19.24
N HIS A 36 -0.14 -5.90 18.56
CA HIS A 36 -1.33 -6.73 18.79
C HIS A 36 -2.65 -5.94 18.65
N GLU A 37 -2.76 -5.15 17.58
CA GLU A 37 -3.89 -4.25 17.29
C GLU A 37 -4.83 -4.81 16.19
N PRO A 38 -5.70 -5.80 16.49
CA PRO A 38 -6.52 -6.49 15.49
C PRO A 38 -7.55 -5.57 14.81
N SER A 39 -8.11 -4.59 15.53
CA SER A 39 -9.06 -3.64 14.95
C SER A 39 -8.43 -2.79 13.84
N MET A 40 -7.17 -2.39 14.02
CA MET A 40 -6.42 -1.62 13.03
C MET A 40 -5.99 -2.48 11.83
N LEU A 41 -5.63 -3.74 12.08
CA LEU A 41 -5.35 -4.71 11.01
C LEU A 41 -6.60 -4.97 10.14
N LEU A 42 -7.78 -5.13 10.76
CA LEU A 42 -9.04 -5.27 10.03
C LEU A 42 -9.39 -4.01 9.24
N HIS A 43 -9.19 -2.83 9.83
CA HIS A 43 -9.40 -1.57 9.13
C HIS A 43 -8.50 -1.45 7.89
N LEU A 44 -7.20 -1.77 8.04
CA LEU A 44 -6.25 -1.76 6.93
C LEU A 44 -6.65 -2.74 5.82
N HIS A 45 -7.07 -3.96 6.19
CA HIS A 45 -7.62 -4.93 5.25
C HIS A 45 -8.79 -4.34 4.43
N GLN A 46 -9.78 -3.74 5.11
CA GLN A 46 -10.95 -3.16 4.45
C GLN A 46 -10.59 -1.98 3.53
N GLN A 47 -9.63 -1.14 3.91
CA GLN A 47 -9.18 -0.04 3.03
C GLN A 47 -8.48 -0.56 1.78
N MET A 48 -7.67 -1.61 1.91
CA MET A 48 -6.93 -2.18 0.78
C MET A 48 -7.80 -3.08 -0.11
N LEU A 49 -8.87 -3.68 0.41
CA LEU A 49 -9.78 -4.50 -0.40
C LEU A 49 -10.58 -3.66 -1.41
N ARG A 50 -10.84 -2.39 -1.10
CA ARG A 50 -11.61 -1.48 -1.95
C ARG A 50 -10.86 -1.18 -3.25
N THR A 51 -11.60 -1.15 -4.35
CA THR A 51 -11.08 -0.62 -5.63
C THR A 51 -11.03 0.91 -5.52
N PRO A 52 -9.86 1.54 -5.75
CA PRO A 52 -9.76 3.00 -5.75
C PRO A 52 -10.57 3.64 -6.87
N ASP A 53 -11.14 4.81 -6.61
CA ASP A 53 -11.73 5.64 -7.67
C ASP A 53 -10.68 6.01 -8.73
N GLN A 54 -11.13 6.35 -9.93
CA GLN A 54 -10.25 6.87 -10.97
C GLN A 54 -9.47 8.10 -10.47
N GLY A 55 -8.16 8.12 -10.75
CA GLY A 55 -7.24 9.16 -10.27
C GLY A 55 -6.78 9.01 -8.81
N LYS A 56 -7.28 8.04 -8.04
CA LYS A 56 -6.87 7.78 -6.63
C LYS A 56 -6.04 6.51 -6.48
N LYS A 57 -5.45 6.01 -7.56
CA LYS A 57 -4.62 4.81 -7.54
C LYS A 57 -3.18 5.15 -7.15
N TYR A 58 -2.89 5.00 -5.87
CA TYR A 58 -1.60 5.36 -5.27
C TYR A 58 -0.62 4.19 -5.17
N ILE A 59 -1.12 2.95 -5.21
CA ILE A 59 -0.32 1.73 -5.21
C ILE A 59 -0.77 0.78 -6.31
N ARG A 60 0.11 -0.13 -6.71
CA ARG A 60 -0.18 -1.18 -7.69
C ARG A 60 -1.22 -2.16 -7.14
N ASP A 61 -2.06 -2.72 -8.00
CA ASP A 61 -3.12 -3.65 -7.56
C ASP A 61 -2.55 -4.91 -6.90
N LEU A 62 -1.41 -5.40 -7.42
CA LEU A 62 -0.69 -6.53 -6.81
C LEU A 62 -0.26 -6.23 -5.38
N ASP A 63 0.37 -5.07 -5.16
CA ASP A 63 0.79 -4.62 -3.83
C ASP A 63 -0.41 -4.42 -2.90
N ARG A 64 -1.49 -3.80 -3.40
CA ARG A 64 -2.72 -3.57 -2.63
C ARG A 64 -3.32 -4.86 -2.14
N THR A 65 -3.51 -5.81 -3.04
CA THR A 65 -4.12 -7.11 -2.72
C THR A 65 -3.23 -7.95 -1.81
N PHE A 66 -1.91 -7.84 -1.95
CA PHE A 66 -0.95 -8.43 -1.01
C PHE A 66 -1.14 -7.88 0.41
N VAL A 67 -1.12 -6.56 0.57
CA VAL A 67 -1.31 -5.90 1.89
C VAL A 67 -2.66 -6.28 2.49
N ALA A 68 -3.73 -6.28 1.69
CA ALA A 68 -5.07 -6.66 2.15
C ALA A 68 -5.11 -8.08 2.73
N LYS A 69 -4.54 -9.07 2.03
CA LYS A 69 -4.50 -10.46 2.48
C LYS A 69 -3.63 -10.62 3.73
N ARG A 70 -2.47 -9.95 3.78
CA ARG A 70 -1.55 -10.03 4.90
C ARG A 70 -2.14 -9.41 6.18
N ALA A 71 -2.80 -8.26 6.05
CA ALA A 71 -3.52 -7.61 7.15
C ALA A 71 -4.57 -8.54 7.78
N PHE A 72 -5.34 -9.25 6.95
CA PHE A 72 -6.35 -10.19 7.43
C PHE A 72 -5.73 -11.42 8.13
N SER A 73 -4.64 -11.98 7.58
CA SER A 73 -3.88 -13.07 8.24
C SER A 73 -3.43 -12.66 9.64
N TYR A 74 -2.78 -11.49 9.76
CA TYR A 74 -2.33 -10.99 11.06
C TYR A 74 -3.49 -10.66 12.00
N CYS A 75 -4.64 -10.23 11.47
CA CYS A 75 -5.84 -10.02 12.28
C CYS A 75 -6.37 -11.33 12.88
N LEU A 76 -6.36 -12.43 12.11
CA LEU A 76 -6.77 -13.76 12.61
C LEU A 76 -5.77 -14.28 13.65
N GLU A 77 -4.47 -14.18 13.37
CA GLU A 77 -3.39 -14.56 14.30
C GLU A 77 -3.46 -13.82 15.65
N ALA A 78 -4.01 -12.59 15.69
CA ALA A 78 -4.15 -11.80 16.91
C ALA A 78 -5.46 -12.05 17.67
N ILE A 79 -6.38 -12.85 17.12
CA ILE A 79 -7.66 -13.20 17.77
C ILE A 79 -7.66 -14.65 18.27
N GLU A 80 -6.84 -15.51 17.65
CA GLU A 80 -6.51 -16.86 18.12
C GLU A 80 -5.61 -16.85 19.37
#